data_AF-A0A9P6C5H2-F1
#
_entry.id   AF-A0A9P6C5H2-F1
#
_cell.length_a   1.000
_cell.length_b   1.000
_cell.length_c   1.000
_cell.angle_alpha   90.00
_cell.angle_beta   90.00
_cell.angle_gamma   90.00
#
_symmetry.space_group_name_H-M   'P 1'
#
loop_
_entity.id
_entity.type
_entity.pdbx_description
1 polymer ?
#
loop_
_entity_poly.entity_id
_entity_poly.type
_entity_poly.pdbx_seq_one_letter_code
_entity_poly.pdbx_strand_id
1 'polypeptide(L)'
;MQYYILPLRIHGSRAWISGVPPEISRFLDWLEDILHLHEQILDIFRGPKPNIILQMSLFLPRFEIYQPYIVRLGEVSQHLRRLMDEGSDIGSFIDLQ
;
A
#
# COMPACT_ATOMS: atom_id res chain seq x y z
N MET A 1 8.18 -4.61 -0.40
CA MET A 1 7.80 -3.29 -0.95
C MET A 1 8.73 -2.84 -2.08
N GLN A 2 10.05 -2.99 -1.93
CA GLN A 2 11.05 -2.67 -2.98
C GLN A 2 10.76 -3.29 -4.36
N TYR A 3 10.16 -4.49 -4.42
CA TYR A 3 9.95 -5.22 -5.68
C TYR A 3 8.61 -4.93 -6.37
N TYR A 4 7.58 -4.48 -5.65
CA TYR A 4 6.21 -4.35 -6.23
C TYR A 4 5.70 -2.91 -6.35
N ILE A 5 6.01 -2.04 -5.38
CA ILE A 5 5.43 -0.68 -5.34
C ILE A 5 6.44 0.36 -5.82
N LEU A 6 7.70 0.22 -5.38
CA LEU A 6 8.77 1.17 -5.71
C LEU A 6 9.05 1.29 -7.22
N PRO A 7 8.99 0.22 -8.03
CA PRO A 7 9.17 0.34 -9.47
C PRO A 7 8.02 1.04 -10.20
N LEU A 8 6.83 1.07 -9.59
CA LEU A 8 5.65 1.75 -10.12
C LEU A 8 5.60 3.24 -9.74
N ARG A 9 6.51 3.70 -8.88
CA ARG A 9 6.65 5.11 -8.49
C ARG A 9 7.64 5.82 -9.40
N ILE A 10 7.31 7.05 -9.79
CA ILE A 10 8.30 7.96 -10.39
C ILE A 10 9.34 8.29 -9.32
N HIS A 11 10.62 8.10 -9.64
CA HIS A 11 11.70 8.27 -8.68
C HIS A 11 11.66 9.67 -8.02
N GLY A 12 11.68 9.70 -6.68
CA GLY A 12 11.62 10.95 -5.90
C GLY A 12 10.25 11.63 -5.89
N SER A 13 9.18 10.97 -6.34
CA SER A 13 7.83 11.53 -6.41
C SER A 13 6.77 10.62 -5.80
N ARG A 14 5.66 11.21 -5.36
CA ARG A 14 4.40 10.51 -5.02
C ARG A 14 3.51 10.28 -6.25
N ALA A 15 4.07 10.37 -7.45
CA ALA A 15 3.37 10.08 -8.69
C ALA A 15 3.61 8.64 -9.12
N TRP A 16 2.58 8.00 -9.65
CA TRP A 16 2.66 6.69 -10.27
C TRP A 16 3.14 6.83 -11.73
N ILE A 17 3.85 5.82 -12.25
CA ILE A 17 4.23 5.79 -13.66
C ILE A 17 3.00 5.83 -14.58
N SER A 18 3.19 6.33 -15.80
CA SER A 18 2.12 6.31 -16.82
C SER A 18 1.65 4.89 -17.07
N GLY A 19 0.34 4.67 -17.17
CA GLY A 19 -0.26 3.36 -17.42
C GLY A 19 -0.83 2.65 -16.19
N VAL A 20 -0.61 3.17 -14.96
CA VAL A 20 -1.29 2.66 -13.76
C VAL A 20 -2.72 3.20 -13.70
N PRO A 21 -3.76 2.34 -13.70
CA PRO A 21 -5.14 2.80 -13.59
C PRO A 21 -5.41 3.55 -12.28
N PRO A 22 -6.27 4.59 -12.29
CA PRO A 22 -6.58 5.40 -11.10
C PRO A 22 -7.05 4.61 -9.88
N GLU A 23 -7.75 3.49 -10.10
CA GLU A 23 -8.24 2.62 -9.04
C GLU A 23 -7.09 1.85 -8.38
N ILE A 24 -6.11 1.40 -9.17
CA ILE A 24 -4.93 0.67 -8.69
C ILE A 24 -3.98 1.64 -7.98
N SER A 25 -3.73 2.81 -8.54
CA SER A 25 -2.88 3.82 -7.90
C SER A 25 -3.39 4.23 -6.53
N ARG A 26 -4.68 4.53 -6.42
CA ARG A 26 -5.32 4.86 -5.14
C ARG A 26 -5.30 3.70 -4.14
N PHE A 27 -5.42 2.46 -4.63
CA PHE A 27 -5.29 1.28 -3.78
C PHE A 27 -3.87 1.13 -3.20
N LEU A 28 -2.85 1.38 -4.03
CA LEU A 28 -1.47 1.38 -3.61
C LEU A 28 -1.14 2.56 -2.67
N ASP A 29 -1.79 3.71 -2.83
CA ASP A 29 -1.64 4.85 -1.90
C ASP A 29 -2.11 4.45 -0.47
N TRP A 30 -3.26 3.77 -0.33
CA TRP A 30 -3.68 3.27 1.00
C TRP A 30 -2.72 2.21 1.58
N LEU A 31 -2.09 1.40 0.72
CA LEU A 31 -1.07 0.46 1.17
C LEU A 31 0.16 1.19 1.73
N GLU A 32 0.58 2.28 1.10
CA GLU A 32 1.65 3.13 1.62
C GLU A 32 1.27 3.79 2.95
N ASP A 33 0.03 4.26 3.10
CA ASP A 33 -0.47 4.82 4.37
C ASP A 33 -0.43 3.77 5.50
N ILE A 34 -0.84 2.53 5.19
CA ILE A 34 -0.77 1.39 6.10
C ILE A 34 0.68 1.13 6.52
N LEU A 35 1.61 1.14 5.58
CA LEU A 35 3.02 0.87 5.87
C LEU A 35 3.63 1.98 6.73
N HIS A 36 3.36 3.25 6.43
CA HIS A 36 3.77 4.37 7.28
C HIS A 36 3.19 4.28 8.69
N LEU A 37 1.92 3.84 8.84
CA LEU A 37 1.34 3.58 10.17
C LEU A 37 2.16 2.54 10.94
N HIS A 38 2.55 1.45 10.29
CA HIS A 38 3.35 0.39 10.90
C HIS A 38 4.79 0.81 11.21
N GLU A 39 5.41 1.67 10.41
CA GLU A 39 6.71 2.26 10.73
C GLU A 39 6.65 3.08 12.02
N GLN A 40 5.61 3.89 12.20
CA GLN A 40 5.42 4.68 13.43
C GLN A 40 5.13 3.79 14.65
N ILE A 41 4.39 2.70 14.46
CA ILE A 41 4.20 1.69 15.51
C ILE A 41 5.54 1.05 15.87
N LEU A 42 6.34 0.66 14.88
CA LEU A 42 7.66 0.05 15.10
C LEU A 42 8.60 0.98 15.89
N ASP A 43 8.55 2.28 15.65
CA ASP A 43 9.37 3.26 16.37
C ASP A 43 9.01 3.33 17.86
N ILE A 44 7.75 3.10 18.23
CA ILE A 44 7.34 2.95 19.63
C ILE A 44 7.99 1.71 20.26
N PHE A 45 8.05 0.59 19.54
CA PHE A 45 8.69 -0.63 20.03
C PHE A 45 10.22 -0.51 20.16
N ARG A 46 10.84 0.42 19.42
CA ARG A 46 12.28 0.71 19.45
C ARG A 46 12.69 1.65 20.59
N GLY A 47 11.78 2.47 21.09
CA GLY A 47 12.02 3.41 22.19
C GLY A 47 12.01 2.78 23.60
N PRO A 48 12.28 3.57 24.65
CA PRO A 48 12.02 3.13 26.02
C PRO A 48 10.53 2.76 26.16
N LYS A 49 10.25 1.69 26.92
CA LYS A 49 8.94 1.01 26.93
C LYS A 49 8.01 1.33 28.13
N PRO A 50 7.87 2.56 28.64
CA PRO A 50 6.87 2.80 29.67
C PRO A 50 5.47 2.75 29.04
N ASN A 51 4.70 1.73 29.43
CA ASN A 51 3.28 1.54 29.09
C ASN A 51 2.96 1.43 27.59
N ILE A 52 3.48 0.37 26.96
CA ILE A 52 3.23 0.07 25.54
C ILE A 52 1.74 -0.07 25.18
N ILE A 53 0.91 -0.52 26.12
CA ILE A 53 -0.54 -0.66 25.92
C ILE A 53 -1.17 0.71 25.69
N LEU A 54 -0.83 1.69 26.53
CA LEU A 54 -1.30 3.07 26.35
C LEU A 54 -0.82 3.65 25.03
N GLN A 55 0.45 3.47 24.66
CA GLN A 55 0.97 4.00 23.40
C GLN A 55 0.31 3.36 22.18
N MET A 56 0.06 2.04 22.20
CA MET A 56 -0.68 1.35 21.15
C MET A 56 -2.13 1.81 21.04
N SER A 57 -2.78 2.12 22.17
CA SER A 57 -4.18 2.58 22.16
C SER A 57 -4.38 3.89 21.38
N LEU A 58 -3.35 4.74 21.29
CA LEU A 58 -3.37 5.98 20.50
C LEU A 58 -3.46 5.74 18.99
N PHE A 59 -3.11 4.55 18.52
CA PHE A 59 -3.16 4.18 17.10
C PHE A 59 -4.50 3.60 16.69
N LEU A 60 -5.33 3.16 17.63
CA LEU A 60 -6.62 2.50 17.33
C LEU A 60 -7.49 3.28 16.34
N PRO A 61 -7.69 4.62 16.49
CA PRO A 61 -8.48 5.37 15.51
C PRO A 61 -7.88 5.37 14.11
N ARG A 62 -6.54 5.32 14.02
CA ARG A 62 -5.80 5.42 12.75
C ARG A 62 -5.84 4.15 11.92
N PHE A 63 -6.30 3.03 12.49
CA PHE A 63 -6.55 1.80 11.71
C PHE A 63 -7.74 1.95 10.75
N GLU A 64 -8.51 3.05 10.79
CA GLU A 64 -9.55 3.34 9.81
C GLU A 64 -9.05 3.37 8.36
N ILE A 65 -7.76 3.68 8.15
CA ILE A 65 -7.12 3.66 6.82
C ILE A 65 -7.20 2.27 6.14
N TYR A 66 -7.38 1.20 6.92
CA TYR A 66 -7.57 -0.14 6.39
C TYR A 66 -8.94 -0.34 5.73
N GLN A 67 -9.97 0.40 6.13
CA GLN A 67 -11.32 0.20 5.63
C GLN A 67 -11.42 0.30 4.10
N PRO A 68 -10.97 1.39 3.45
CA PRO A 68 -11.02 1.47 1.99
C PRO A 68 -10.12 0.43 1.31
N TYR A 69 -8.97 0.11 1.89
CA TYR A 69 -8.06 -0.91 1.38
C TYR A 69 -8.72 -2.30 1.35
N ILE A 70 -9.30 -2.73 2.47
CA ILE A 70 -9.96 -4.03 2.60
C ILE A 70 -11.16 -4.14 1.66
N VAL A 71 -12.00 -3.10 1.61
CA VAL A 71 -13.21 -3.10 0.77
C VAL A 71 -12.85 -3.22 -0.71
N ARG A 72 -11.77 -2.57 -1.17
CA ARG A 72 -11.39 -2.56 -2.59
C ARG A 72 -10.48 -3.70 -3.01
N LEU A 73 -9.95 -4.49 -2.07
CA LEU A 73 -9.00 -5.57 -2.37
C LEU A 73 -9.54 -6.55 -3.42
N GLY A 74 -10.81 -6.96 -3.31
CA GLY A 74 -11.44 -7.88 -4.25
C GLY A 74 -11.57 -7.30 -5.66
N GLU A 75 -12.09 -6.08 -5.76
CA GLU A 75 -12.25 -5.35 -7.03
C GLU A 75 -10.89 -5.16 -7.72
N VAL A 76 -9.91 -4.64 -7.00
CA VAL A 76 -8.57 -4.36 -7.52
C VAL A 76 -7.86 -5.65 -7.93
N SER A 77 -7.98 -6.73 -7.15
CA SER A 77 -7.40 -8.02 -7.52
C SER A 77 -7.97 -8.58 -8.83
N GLN A 78 -9.27 -8.42 -9.06
CA GLN A 78 -9.89 -8.83 -10.32
C GLN A 78 -9.45 -7.95 -11.49
N HIS A 79 -9.34 -6.63 -11.27
CA HIS A 79 -8.85 -5.71 -12.29
C HIS A 79 -7.39 -6.04 -12.69
N LEU A 80 -6.52 -6.29 -11.71
CA LEU A 80 -5.14 -6.69 -11.94
C LEU A 80 -5.05 -7.99 -12.75
N ARG A 81 -5.90 -8.99 -12.45
CA ARG A 81 -5.96 -10.23 -13.25
C ARG A 81 -6.32 -9.97 -14.70
N ARG A 82 -7.33 -9.14 -14.97
CA ARG A 82 -7.70 -8.79 -16.35
C ARG A 82 -6.56 -8.10 -17.08
N LEU A 83 -5.87 -7.16 -16.42
CA LEU A 83 -4.72 -6.46 -16.99
C LEU A 83 -3.56 -7.41 -17.34
N MET A 84 -3.37 -8.47 -16.57
CA MET A 84 -2.41 -9.55 -16.87
C MET A 84 -2.88 -10.39 -18.07
N ASP A 85 -4.15 -10.82 -18.07
CA ASP A 85 -4.72 -11.64 -19.15
C ASP A 85 -4.74 -10.89 -20.50
N GLU A 86 -4.95 -9.57 -20.47
CA GLU A 86 -4.95 -8.69 -21.64
C GLU A 86 -3.54 -8.36 -22.16
N GLY A 87 -2.49 -8.75 -21.42
CA GLY A 87 -1.10 -8.46 -21.80
C GLY A 87 -0.74 -6.98 -21.76
N SER A 88 -1.43 -6.19 -20.92
CA SER A 88 -1.11 -4.77 -20.75
C SER A 88 0.32 -4.56 -20.24
N ASP A 89 0.93 -3.40 -20.49
CA ASP A 89 2.29 -3.09 -20.02
C ASP A 89 2.42 -3.28 -18.50
N ILE A 90 1.39 -2.85 -17.75
CA ILE A 90 1.34 -3.02 -16.29
C ILE A 90 1.12 -4.48 -15.89
N GLY A 91 0.28 -5.22 -16.61
CA GLY A 91 0.07 -6.65 -16.38
C GLY A 91 1.35 -7.45 -16.61
N SER A 92 2.05 -7.16 -17.70
CA SER A 92 3.34 -7.77 -18.04
C SER A 92 4.41 -7.44 -17.01
N PHE A 93 4.45 -6.20 -16.50
CA PHE A 93 5.34 -5.81 -15.41
C PHE A 93 5.08 -6.62 -14.14
N ILE A 94 3.81 -6.82 -13.78
CA ILE A 94 3.43 -7.61 -12.59
C ILE A 94 3.75 -9.09 -12.79
N ASP A 95 3.54 -9.65 -13.98
CA ASP A 95 3.80 -11.06 -14.29
C ASP A 95 5.30 -11.40 -14.26
N LEU A 96 6.17 -10.41 -14.51
CA LEU A 96 7.62 -10.55 -14.46
C LEU A 96 8.21 -10.54 -13.03
N GLN A 97 7.43 -10.26 -11.99
CA GLN A 97 7.88 -10.12 -10.59
C GLN A 97 7.45 -11.29 -9.71
#